data_AF-A0A1I7H2E7-F1
#
_entry.id   AF-A0A1I7H2E7-F1
#
_cell.length_a   1.000
_cell.length_b   1.000
_cell.length_c   1.000
_cell.angle_alpha   90.00
_cell.angle_beta   90.00
_cell.angle_gamma   90.00
#
_symmetry.space_group_name_H-M   'P 1'
#
loop_
_entity.id
_entity.type
_entity.pdbx_description
1 polymer ?
#
loop_
_entity_poly.entity_id
_entity_poly.type
_entity_poly.pdbx_seq_one_letter_code
_entity_poly.pdbx_strand_id
1 'polypeptide(L)'
;MTKTNTTLRRAAVLALSLLLTVTFLAPGAYAAKKLTVKPTKVTLKVGEKKKLTANQKAKWSVSKKDAKIVKLSKKSGKATVVTAKKAGKAVVRAKAGKSVKKITVNVKAAQPAALKAEQKFASVLNGKTIQLKVNRTDVTWTSADPTIATVSSKGVVTGVAKDKGTTITVATKDGKQSVKIAVRSGMNGISAAETNEINNNGYTQKGYKVLDVRDAAKYAKAHIPASVNTDMVNNQDAASQKKAVGTAVKGDDPATKYILACNSGNSLAQKAHDALIALGVSEDRILNLAGGYLNEDLVVNNYISASDFKAAPAGYQVIDCRKAADFAKNSIEGAVNADMDAAVSSSNPLAETAAANMKNAISGKAKDTKYVLLCYSGNRYANAGAANLRALGVSNDQIFVLTGGAKAYGL
;
A
#
# COMPACT_ATOMS: atom_id res chain seq x y z
N MET A 1 49.93 -75.92 8.90
CA MET A 1 48.69 -75.13 8.66
C MET A 1 48.35 -74.34 9.92
N THR A 2 47.90 -73.08 9.79
CA THR A 2 47.19 -72.25 10.80
C THR A 2 47.55 -72.37 12.30
N LYS A 3 48.20 -71.33 12.89
CA LYS A 3 47.77 -70.60 14.13
C LYS A 3 48.81 -69.60 14.70
N THR A 4 48.31 -68.42 15.09
CA THR A 4 48.67 -67.50 16.22
C THR A 4 50.07 -67.40 16.90
N ASN A 5 50.46 -66.13 17.18
CA ASN A 5 50.89 -65.53 18.48
C ASN A 5 52.37 -65.27 18.94
N THR A 6 52.54 -64.10 19.60
CA THR A 6 53.39 -63.71 20.79
C THR A 6 54.96 -63.62 20.82
N THR A 7 55.50 -62.38 21.02
CA THR A 7 56.44 -61.83 22.09
C THR A 7 57.72 -62.60 22.57
N LEU A 8 58.88 -62.04 23.07
CA LEU A 8 59.40 -60.68 23.44
C LEU A 8 60.96 -60.65 23.77
N ARG A 9 61.57 -59.45 24.04
CA ARG A 9 62.75 -59.09 24.93
C ARG A 9 64.26 -59.04 24.46
N ARG A 10 64.80 -57.78 24.40
CA ARG A 10 65.92 -57.07 25.13
C ARG A 10 67.46 -57.46 25.11
N ALA A 11 68.29 -56.39 25.31
CA ALA A 11 69.76 -56.23 25.62
C ALA A 11 70.75 -56.17 24.40
N ALA A 12 71.72 -55.26 24.17
CA ALA A 12 72.61 -54.29 24.92
C ALA A 12 73.96 -54.93 25.39
N VAL A 13 75.21 -54.43 25.19
CA VAL A 13 75.86 -53.09 25.39
C VAL A 13 77.27 -52.97 24.67
N LEU A 14 77.75 -51.73 24.41
CA LEU A 14 79.08 -51.10 24.06
C LEU A 14 80.46 -51.87 24.13
N ALA A 15 81.65 -51.35 23.75
CA ALA A 15 82.19 -50.37 22.74
C ALA A 15 83.67 -49.93 23.05
N LEU A 16 84.55 -49.75 22.05
CA LEU A 16 85.80 -48.91 22.00
C LEU A 16 86.41 -49.00 20.56
N SER A 17 87.28 -48.13 20.03
CA SER A 17 87.40 -46.65 20.02
C SER A 17 88.58 -46.27 19.09
N LEU A 18 88.44 -45.29 18.18
CA LEU A 18 89.59 -44.71 17.45
C LEU A 18 89.39 -43.20 17.22
N LEU A 19 90.45 -42.41 17.42
CA LEU A 19 90.43 -40.95 17.32
C LEU A 19 90.41 -40.47 15.87
N LEU A 20 89.62 -39.43 15.58
CA LEU A 20 89.76 -38.59 14.39
C LEU A 20 89.80 -37.12 14.82
N THR A 21 90.81 -36.38 14.38
CA THR A 21 91.07 -34.99 14.78
C THR A 21 90.13 -34.03 14.05
N VAL A 22 89.13 -33.50 14.76
CA VAL A 22 88.28 -32.42 14.25
C VAL A 22 89.01 -31.09 14.46
N THR A 23 89.47 -30.48 13.36
CA THR A 23 89.91 -29.09 13.37
C THR A 23 88.72 -28.20 13.72
N PHE A 24 88.78 -27.54 14.87
CA PHE A 24 87.82 -26.50 15.22
C PHE A 24 88.01 -25.30 14.29
N LEU A 25 87.23 -25.24 13.20
CA LEU A 25 86.88 -23.93 12.65
C LEU A 25 86.21 -23.15 13.78
N ALA A 26 86.83 -22.03 14.18
CA ALA A 26 86.17 -21.06 15.03
C ALA A 26 84.79 -20.77 14.42
N PRO A 27 83.69 -20.79 15.21
CA PRO A 27 82.36 -20.56 14.68
C PRO A 27 82.31 -19.13 14.14
N GLY A 28 82.44 -19.01 12.82
CA GLY A 28 82.35 -17.74 12.12
C GLY A 28 81.08 -17.05 12.58
N ALA A 29 81.21 -15.81 13.06
CA ALA A 29 80.13 -15.10 13.72
C ALA A 29 79.03 -14.76 12.69
N TYR A 30 78.15 -15.72 12.42
CA TYR A 30 76.98 -15.57 11.57
C TYR A 30 76.12 -14.43 12.13
N ALA A 31 76.29 -13.24 11.56
CA ALA A 31 75.63 -12.03 12.01
C ALA A 31 74.11 -12.25 11.98
N ALA A 32 73.51 -12.41 13.15
CA ALA A 32 72.14 -12.89 13.28
C ALA A 32 71.18 -11.97 12.52
N LYS A 33 70.50 -12.55 11.51
CA LYS A 33 69.69 -11.81 10.52
C LYS A 33 68.76 -10.81 11.23
N LYS A 34 68.98 -9.51 11.00
CA LYS A 34 68.30 -8.42 11.70
C LYS A 34 66.77 -8.58 11.61
N LEU A 35 66.08 -8.61 12.76
CA LEU A 35 64.62 -8.81 12.78
C LEU A 35 63.89 -7.63 12.14
N THR A 36 63.19 -7.90 11.05
CA THR A 36 62.30 -6.95 10.36
C THR A 36 60.88 -7.48 10.31
N VAL A 37 59.91 -6.58 10.43
CA VAL A 37 58.47 -6.89 10.39
C VAL A 37 57.77 -6.00 9.36
N LYS A 38 56.80 -6.56 8.63
CA LYS A 38 55.96 -5.81 7.69
C LYS A 38 54.48 -6.16 7.92
N PRO A 39 53.57 -5.17 7.98
CA PRO A 39 53.82 -3.73 8.19
C PRO A 39 54.24 -3.38 9.63
N THR A 40 54.76 -2.17 9.85
CA THR A 40 55.14 -1.62 11.17
C THR A 40 54.05 -0.77 11.84
N LYS A 41 53.11 -0.24 11.05
CA LYS A 41 51.90 0.47 11.51
C LYS A 41 50.70 -0.02 10.68
N VAL A 42 49.55 -0.22 11.32
CA VAL A 42 48.30 -0.61 10.68
C VAL A 42 47.15 0.20 11.29
N THR A 43 46.22 0.63 10.45
CA THR A 43 44.90 1.11 10.88
C THR A 43 43.86 0.09 10.44
N LEU A 44 42.95 -0.32 11.34
CA LEU A 44 41.87 -1.28 11.09
C LEU A 44 40.55 -0.74 11.64
N LYS A 45 39.41 -1.17 11.10
CA LYS A 45 38.10 -1.09 11.77
C LYS A 45 37.90 -2.32 12.67
N VAL A 46 37.06 -2.21 13.70
CA VAL A 46 36.65 -3.38 14.50
C VAL A 46 36.09 -4.48 13.59
N GLY A 47 36.51 -5.73 13.80
CA GLY A 47 36.17 -6.89 12.97
C GLY A 47 37.20 -7.21 11.88
N GLU A 48 37.94 -6.22 11.38
CA GLU A 48 38.94 -6.43 10.32
C GLU A 48 40.14 -7.26 10.79
N LYS A 49 40.82 -7.89 9.81
CA LYS A 49 41.97 -8.77 10.02
C LYS A 49 43.15 -8.29 9.17
N LYS A 50 44.38 -8.35 9.71
CA LYS A 50 45.62 -8.12 8.93
C LYS A 50 46.66 -9.19 9.22
N LYS A 51 47.29 -9.71 8.17
CA LYS A 51 48.48 -10.56 8.27
C LYS A 51 49.70 -9.68 8.57
N LEU A 52 50.36 -9.94 9.69
CA LEU A 52 51.67 -9.40 10.03
C LEU A 52 52.73 -10.45 9.70
N THR A 53 53.86 -10.03 9.16
CA THR A 53 54.96 -10.92 8.74
C THR A 53 56.28 -10.48 9.35
N ALA A 54 57.17 -11.45 9.59
CA ALA A 54 58.55 -11.25 10.00
C ALA A 54 59.47 -12.01 9.05
N ASN A 55 60.70 -11.52 8.86
CA ASN A 55 61.70 -12.17 8.00
C ASN A 55 62.23 -13.53 8.55
N GLN A 56 61.89 -13.87 9.78
CA GLN A 56 62.29 -15.09 10.47
C GLN A 56 61.22 -15.52 11.50
N LYS A 57 61.39 -16.70 12.13
CA LYS A 57 60.46 -17.22 13.15
C LYS A 57 60.48 -16.29 14.37
N ALA A 58 59.33 -15.69 14.70
CA ALA A 58 59.19 -14.80 15.85
C ALA A 58 58.12 -15.32 16.83
N LYS A 59 58.30 -15.04 18.11
CA LYS A 59 57.26 -15.15 19.14
C LYS A 59 56.45 -13.86 19.12
N TRP A 60 55.13 -13.97 18.92
CA TRP A 60 54.21 -12.84 18.79
C TRP A 60 53.42 -12.64 20.08
N SER A 61 53.40 -11.41 20.60
CA SER A 61 52.70 -11.08 21.84
C SER A 61 52.03 -9.70 21.81
N VAL A 62 51.11 -9.49 22.74
CA VAL A 62 50.41 -8.23 23.04
C VAL A 62 50.34 -8.11 24.57
N SER A 63 50.24 -6.90 25.11
CA SER A 63 50.07 -6.73 26.56
C SER A 63 48.64 -7.13 27.01
N LYS A 64 48.43 -7.32 28.33
CA LYS A 64 47.10 -7.62 28.89
C LYS A 64 46.05 -6.56 28.49
N LYS A 65 46.42 -5.27 28.41
CA LYS A 65 45.53 -4.20 27.94
C LYS A 65 45.26 -4.28 26.43
N ASP A 66 46.30 -4.52 25.63
CA ASP A 66 46.20 -4.59 24.15
C ASP A 66 45.38 -5.81 23.70
N ALA A 67 45.35 -6.90 24.48
CA ALA A 67 44.56 -8.11 24.20
C ALA A 67 43.03 -7.88 24.25
N LYS A 68 42.58 -6.78 24.88
CA LYS A 68 41.18 -6.30 24.84
C LYS A 68 40.86 -5.61 23.49
N ILE A 69 41.87 -5.05 22.82
CA ILE A 69 41.77 -4.28 21.57
C ILE A 69 41.99 -5.18 20.34
N VAL A 70 42.89 -6.17 20.42
CA VAL A 70 43.23 -7.08 19.31
C VAL A 70 43.42 -8.55 19.76
N LYS A 71 43.20 -9.50 18.85
CA LYS A 71 43.50 -10.94 19.02
C LYS A 71 44.53 -11.38 17.98
N LEU A 72 45.50 -12.21 18.37
CA LEU A 72 46.46 -12.84 17.45
C LEU A 72 46.04 -14.28 17.15
N SER A 73 46.14 -14.73 15.89
CA SER A 73 45.79 -16.10 15.49
C SER A 73 46.85 -17.13 15.91
N LYS A 74 48.14 -16.77 15.83
CA LYS A 74 49.27 -17.63 16.22
C LYS A 74 50.29 -16.83 17.05
N LYS A 75 50.81 -17.43 18.12
CA LYS A 75 51.80 -16.81 19.04
C LYS A 75 53.26 -17.11 18.66
N SER A 76 53.49 -17.91 17.61
CA SER A 76 54.82 -18.29 17.11
C SER A 76 54.77 -18.53 15.60
N GLY A 77 55.82 -18.14 14.87
CA GLY A 77 55.95 -18.36 13.42
C GLY A 77 56.51 -17.15 12.67
N LYS A 78 56.71 -17.30 11.34
CA LYS A 78 57.10 -16.18 10.45
C LYS A 78 55.95 -15.17 10.21
N ALA A 79 54.71 -15.50 10.58
CA ALA A 79 53.56 -14.63 10.43
C ALA A 79 52.51 -14.87 11.53
N THR A 80 51.66 -13.87 11.77
CA THR A 80 50.45 -13.97 12.58
C THR A 80 49.34 -13.12 11.97
N VAL A 81 48.07 -13.46 12.20
CA VAL A 81 46.94 -12.60 11.81
C VAL A 81 46.45 -11.88 13.05
N VAL A 82 46.41 -10.54 12.99
CA VAL A 82 45.78 -9.71 14.01
C VAL A 82 44.33 -9.44 13.63
N THR A 83 43.39 -9.71 14.53
CA THR A 83 41.97 -9.39 14.41
C THR A 83 41.64 -8.23 15.35
N ALA A 84 41.01 -7.17 14.84
CA ALA A 84 40.55 -6.03 15.62
C ALA A 84 39.27 -6.37 16.42
N LYS A 85 39.26 -6.11 17.73
CA LYS A 85 38.16 -6.42 18.66
C LYS A 85 37.41 -5.19 19.18
N LYS A 86 38.15 -4.14 19.56
CA LYS A 86 37.60 -2.92 20.18
C LYS A 86 38.37 -1.71 19.66
N ALA A 87 37.72 -0.56 19.55
CA ALA A 87 38.39 0.69 19.21
C ALA A 87 39.48 1.04 20.23
N GLY A 88 40.61 1.58 19.76
CA GLY A 88 41.77 1.93 20.58
C GLY A 88 43.10 1.62 19.91
N LYS A 89 44.20 1.95 20.59
CA LYS A 89 45.58 1.76 20.11
C LYS A 89 46.23 0.58 20.81
N ALA A 90 46.67 -0.42 20.04
CA ALA A 90 47.35 -1.62 20.51
C ALA A 90 48.78 -1.70 19.98
N VAL A 91 49.66 -2.40 20.72
CA VAL A 91 51.03 -2.71 20.25
C VAL A 91 51.27 -4.22 20.21
N VAL A 92 51.42 -4.74 19.00
CA VAL A 92 51.89 -6.13 18.78
C VAL A 92 53.41 -6.14 18.82
N ARG A 93 53.99 -7.16 19.45
CA ARG A 93 55.44 -7.34 19.57
C ARG A 93 55.86 -8.64 18.92
N ALA A 94 56.89 -8.57 18.07
CA ALA A 94 57.57 -9.73 17.51
C ALA A 94 58.94 -9.86 18.18
N LYS A 95 59.24 -11.00 18.81
CA LYS A 95 60.53 -11.29 19.45
C LYS A 95 61.25 -12.44 18.74
N ALA A 96 62.52 -12.26 18.41
CA ALA A 96 63.43 -13.30 17.94
C ALA A 96 64.77 -13.15 18.68
N GLY A 97 65.14 -14.15 19.49
CA GLY A 97 66.26 -14.03 20.43
C GLY A 97 66.12 -12.82 21.36
N LYS A 98 67.17 -12.00 21.47
CA LYS A 98 67.17 -10.72 22.19
C LYS A 98 66.45 -9.59 21.43
N SER A 99 66.24 -9.69 20.12
CA SER A 99 65.61 -8.65 19.30
C SER A 99 64.09 -8.59 19.46
N VAL A 100 63.55 -7.38 19.63
CA VAL A 100 62.10 -7.11 19.65
C VAL A 100 61.73 -5.99 18.69
N LYS A 101 60.71 -6.19 17.85
CA LYS A 101 60.08 -5.15 17.03
C LYS A 101 58.63 -4.91 17.47
N LYS A 102 58.22 -3.64 17.50
CA LYS A 102 56.86 -3.19 17.83
C LYS A 102 56.11 -2.89 16.52
N ILE A 103 54.85 -3.31 16.44
CA ILE A 103 53.89 -2.96 15.40
C ILE A 103 52.74 -2.21 16.07
N THR A 104 52.46 -0.98 15.64
CA THR A 104 51.31 -0.22 16.15
C THR A 104 50.06 -0.58 15.35
N VAL A 105 48.99 -0.97 16.04
CA VAL A 105 47.68 -1.23 15.44
C VAL A 105 46.69 -0.23 16.02
N ASN A 106 46.22 0.70 15.19
CA ASN A 106 45.18 1.65 15.51
C ASN A 106 43.83 1.06 15.08
N VAL A 107 42.96 0.74 16.03
CA VAL A 107 41.60 0.24 15.73
C VAL A 107 40.61 1.40 15.84
N LYS A 108 39.99 1.76 14.73
CA LYS A 108 38.80 2.62 14.69
C LYS A 108 37.56 1.80 15.01
N ALA A 109 36.52 2.44 15.56
CA ALA A 109 35.22 1.78 15.71
C ALA A 109 34.70 1.26 14.35
N ALA A 110 33.89 0.21 14.37
CA ALA A 110 33.11 -0.14 13.20
C ALA A 110 32.15 1.02 12.92
N GLN A 111 32.13 1.51 11.68
CA GLN A 111 31.17 2.52 11.28
C GLN A 111 29.79 1.84 11.15
N PRO A 112 28.73 2.38 11.77
CA PRO A 112 27.37 1.89 11.55
C PRO A 112 27.00 1.90 10.07
N ALA A 113 26.02 1.08 9.68
CA ALA A 113 25.47 1.14 8.34
C ALA A 113 24.98 2.56 8.02
N ALA A 114 25.26 3.02 6.80
CA ALA A 114 24.78 4.32 6.33
C ALA A 114 23.25 4.38 6.44
N LEU A 115 22.74 5.51 6.95
CA LEU A 115 21.31 5.76 7.06
C LEU A 115 20.68 5.78 5.66
N LYS A 116 19.64 4.98 5.47
CA LYS A 116 18.82 4.93 4.27
C LYS A 116 17.35 5.00 4.66
N ALA A 117 16.65 6.00 4.12
CA ALA A 117 15.19 5.97 4.03
C ALA A 117 14.79 5.11 2.83
N GLU A 118 13.76 4.28 2.99
CA GLU A 118 13.25 3.43 1.90
C GLU A 118 12.56 4.25 0.80
N GLN A 119 12.03 5.41 1.15
CA GLN A 119 11.23 6.29 0.29
C GLN A 119 11.79 7.71 0.31
N LYS A 120 11.90 8.35 -0.86
CA LYS A 120 12.34 9.76 -1.02
C LYS A 120 11.18 10.76 -1.09
N PHE A 121 10.01 10.27 -1.46
CA PHE A 121 8.75 10.99 -1.52
C PHE A 121 7.67 10.10 -0.88
N ALA A 122 6.76 10.71 -0.15
CA ALA A 122 5.57 10.07 0.37
C ALA A 122 4.40 11.06 0.38
N SER A 123 3.18 10.57 0.55
CA SER A 123 2.00 11.43 0.59
C SER A 123 0.99 10.91 1.60
N VAL A 124 0.27 11.83 2.22
CA VAL A 124 -0.67 11.57 3.32
C VAL A 124 -1.89 12.45 3.14
N LEU A 125 -3.08 11.94 3.46
CA LEU A 125 -4.29 12.75 3.48
C LEU A 125 -4.31 13.64 4.72
N ASN A 126 -4.93 14.82 4.63
CA ASN A 126 -5.10 15.68 5.79
C ASN A 126 -5.80 14.95 6.96
N GLY A 127 -5.28 15.09 8.18
CA GLY A 127 -5.76 14.38 9.37
C GLY A 127 -5.52 12.87 9.41
N LYS A 128 -4.82 12.30 8.42
CA LYS A 128 -4.42 10.88 8.38
C LYS A 128 -2.91 10.73 8.60
N THR A 129 -2.47 9.48 8.75
CA THR A 129 -1.08 9.15 9.07
C THR A 129 -0.45 8.14 8.11
N ILE A 130 0.87 8.19 7.98
CA ILE A 130 1.70 7.19 7.27
C ILE A 130 2.94 6.86 8.11
N GLN A 131 3.47 5.64 7.94
CA GLN A 131 4.73 5.21 8.60
C GLN A 131 5.89 5.30 7.61
N LEU A 132 6.88 6.15 7.90
CA LEU A 132 8.14 6.16 7.16
C LEU A 132 9.06 5.03 7.64
N LYS A 133 9.78 4.40 6.71
CA LYS A 133 10.68 3.26 6.97
C LYS A 133 12.15 3.60 6.71
N VAL A 134 13.01 3.12 7.58
CA VAL A 134 14.46 3.35 7.60
C VAL A 134 15.23 2.12 8.09
N ASN A 135 16.46 1.95 7.64
CA ASN A 135 17.32 0.81 7.99
C ASN A 135 18.04 0.93 9.37
N ARG A 136 17.60 1.84 10.25
CA ARG A 136 18.25 2.22 11.51
C ARG A 136 17.18 2.50 12.58
N THR A 137 17.45 2.12 13.82
CA THR A 137 16.55 2.36 14.97
C THR A 137 16.99 3.54 15.85
N ASP A 138 18.28 3.87 15.88
CA ASP A 138 18.86 5.01 16.60
C ASP A 138 18.73 6.32 15.81
N VAL A 139 17.50 6.61 15.39
CA VAL A 139 17.13 7.76 14.54
C VAL A 139 16.37 8.84 15.30
N THR A 140 16.51 10.07 14.85
CA THR A 140 15.70 11.22 15.28
C THR A 140 14.95 11.77 14.07
N TRP A 141 13.66 12.07 14.24
CA TRP A 141 12.78 12.60 13.20
C TRP A 141 12.49 14.09 13.45
N THR A 142 12.34 14.87 12.38
CA THR A 142 12.03 16.30 12.46
C THR A 142 11.23 16.72 11.23
N SER A 143 10.18 17.54 11.41
CA SER A 143 9.49 18.20 10.30
C SER A 143 10.09 19.57 10.04
N ALA A 144 10.28 19.92 8.77
CA ALA A 144 10.68 21.26 8.35
C ALA A 144 9.54 22.28 8.53
N ASP A 145 8.28 21.84 8.45
CA ASP A 145 7.10 22.66 8.74
C ASP A 145 6.01 21.80 9.42
N PRO A 146 5.93 21.83 10.76
CA PRO A 146 4.89 21.15 11.54
C PRO A 146 3.46 21.60 11.22
N THR A 147 3.26 22.81 10.68
CA THR A 147 1.92 23.31 10.31
C THR A 147 1.40 22.63 9.05
N ILE A 148 2.29 22.11 8.20
CA ILE A 148 1.94 21.31 7.03
C ILE A 148 1.85 19.82 7.39
N ALA A 149 2.89 19.25 8.02
CA ALA A 149 2.87 17.87 8.50
C ALA A 149 3.73 17.69 9.75
N THR A 150 3.26 16.91 10.71
CA THR A 150 4.02 16.54 11.92
C THR A 150 4.63 15.13 11.77
N VAL A 151 5.62 14.81 12.60
CA VAL A 151 6.21 13.46 12.67
C VAL A 151 6.50 13.06 14.11
N SER A 152 6.17 11.82 14.47
CA SER A 152 6.44 11.26 15.82
C SER A 152 7.87 10.71 15.93
N SER A 153 8.32 10.43 17.16
CA SER A 153 9.60 9.76 17.43
C SER A 153 9.74 8.38 16.77
N LYS A 154 8.63 7.74 16.40
CA LYS A 154 8.60 6.45 15.68
C LYS A 154 8.58 6.59 14.15
N GLY A 155 8.60 7.82 13.60
CA GLY A 155 8.53 8.05 12.15
C GLY A 155 7.11 7.96 11.56
N VAL A 156 6.07 8.03 12.40
CA VAL A 156 4.68 8.21 11.95
C VAL A 156 4.48 9.67 11.60
N VAL A 157 4.15 9.97 10.34
CA VAL A 157 3.87 11.32 9.82
C VAL A 157 2.36 11.54 9.79
N THR A 158 1.91 12.72 10.22
CA THR A 158 0.49 13.14 10.18
C THR A 158 0.34 14.37 9.28
N GLY A 159 -0.61 14.36 8.34
CA GLY A 159 -0.94 15.53 7.52
C GLY A 159 -1.76 16.57 8.31
N VAL A 160 -1.44 17.86 8.18
CA VAL A 160 -2.07 18.96 8.95
C VAL A 160 -2.64 20.07 8.05
N ALA A 161 -1.87 20.57 7.08
CA ALA A 161 -2.37 21.52 6.08
C ALA A 161 -2.51 20.83 4.74
N LYS A 162 -3.74 20.76 4.24
CA LYS A 162 -4.08 20.25 2.91
C LYS A 162 -3.40 21.04 1.78
N ASP A 163 -3.23 20.36 0.66
CA ASP A 163 -2.77 20.87 -0.63
C ASP A 163 -1.41 21.59 -0.57
N LYS A 164 -0.54 21.11 0.33
CA LYS A 164 0.79 21.66 0.61
C LYS A 164 1.84 20.57 0.74
N GLY A 165 3.10 20.96 0.57
CA GLY A 165 4.27 20.08 0.71
C GLY A 165 5.23 20.55 1.78
N THR A 166 5.82 19.60 2.53
CA THR A 166 6.92 19.85 3.47
C THR A 166 7.97 18.75 3.37
N THR A 167 9.03 18.83 4.17
CA THR A 167 10.09 17.82 4.22
C THR A 167 10.23 17.27 5.63
N ILE A 168 10.19 15.94 5.74
CA ILE A 168 10.55 15.22 6.98
C ILE A 168 12.01 14.81 6.86
N THR A 169 12.82 15.18 7.86
CA THR A 169 14.21 14.76 7.98
C THR A 169 14.33 13.65 9.00
N VAL A 170 15.12 12.63 8.66
CA VAL A 170 15.57 11.60 9.59
C VAL A 170 17.08 11.68 9.73
N ALA A 171 17.55 11.72 10.97
CA ALA A 171 18.95 11.91 11.30
C ALA A 171 19.45 10.82 12.27
N THR A 172 20.74 10.55 12.20
CA THR A 172 21.52 9.85 13.22
C THR A 172 22.77 10.69 13.49
N LYS A 173 23.53 10.35 14.54
CA LYS A 173 24.88 10.90 14.76
C LYS A 173 25.86 10.70 13.57
N ASP A 174 25.54 9.80 12.63
CA ASP A 174 26.40 9.43 11.49
C ASP A 174 25.97 10.09 10.16
N GLY A 175 24.84 10.82 10.12
CA GLY A 175 24.32 11.47 8.92
C GLY A 175 22.79 11.63 8.90
N LYS A 176 22.28 12.33 7.88
CA LYS A 176 20.83 12.62 7.69
C LYS A 176 20.33 12.23 6.30
N GLN A 177 19.02 11.99 6.20
CA GLN A 177 18.25 11.77 4.98
C GLN A 177 16.94 12.58 5.06
N SER A 178 16.32 12.87 3.92
CA SER A 178 15.09 13.66 3.85
C SER A 178 14.06 13.01 2.93
N VAL A 179 12.80 13.08 3.33
CA VAL A 179 11.63 12.59 2.59
C VAL A 179 10.71 13.77 2.33
N LYS A 180 10.41 14.04 1.05
CA LYS A 180 9.39 15.04 0.68
C LYS A 180 8.00 14.48 0.97
N ILE A 181 7.18 15.23 1.69
CA ILE A 181 5.80 14.88 2.02
C ILE A 181 4.87 15.82 1.28
N ALA A 182 3.93 15.28 0.51
CA ALA A 182 2.77 16.02 0.02
C ALA A 182 1.54 15.66 0.86
N VAL A 183 0.93 16.67 1.49
CA VAL A 183 -0.34 16.52 2.20
C VAL A 183 -1.46 16.90 1.24
N ARG A 184 -2.35 15.96 0.95
CA ARG A 184 -3.49 16.18 0.05
C ARG A 184 -4.75 16.49 0.84
N SER A 185 -5.66 17.23 0.23
CA SER A 185 -7.07 17.18 0.60
C SER A 185 -7.58 15.73 0.66
N GLY A 186 -8.55 15.47 1.53
CA GLY A 186 -9.42 14.31 1.35
C GLY A 186 -10.42 14.64 0.24
N MET A 187 -10.89 13.62 -0.48
CA MET A 187 -11.88 13.80 -1.54
C MET A 187 -13.10 14.58 -1.07
N ASN A 188 -13.57 15.53 -1.88
CA ASN A 188 -14.81 16.25 -1.62
C ASN A 188 -15.98 15.26 -1.65
N GLY A 189 -16.79 15.23 -0.60
CA GLY A 189 -18.04 14.47 -0.58
C GLY A 189 -19.12 15.20 -1.37
N ILE A 190 -19.92 14.48 -2.14
CA ILE A 190 -21.18 15.02 -2.65
C ILE A 190 -22.22 15.09 -1.51
N SER A 191 -23.23 15.95 -1.59
CA SER A 191 -24.21 16.09 -0.50
C SER A 191 -25.06 14.82 -0.30
N ALA A 192 -25.65 14.66 0.88
CA ALA A 192 -26.53 13.53 1.17
C ALA A 192 -27.81 13.55 0.29
N ALA A 193 -28.32 14.74 -0.05
CA ALA A 193 -29.46 14.90 -0.96
C ALA A 193 -29.10 14.45 -2.39
N GLU A 194 -27.97 14.89 -2.93
CA GLU A 194 -27.49 14.45 -4.24
C GLU A 194 -27.14 12.95 -4.25
N THR A 195 -26.57 12.42 -3.17
CA THR A 195 -26.30 10.98 -2.99
C THR A 195 -27.59 10.16 -3.17
N ASN A 196 -28.70 10.60 -2.58
CA ASN A 196 -30.01 9.97 -2.75
C ASN A 196 -30.55 10.11 -4.19
N GLU A 197 -30.37 11.26 -4.84
CA GLU A 197 -30.75 11.40 -6.27
C GLU A 197 -29.96 10.44 -7.18
N ILE A 198 -28.66 10.28 -6.94
CA ILE A 198 -27.76 9.42 -7.72
C ILE A 198 -28.14 7.95 -7.57
N ASN A 199 -28.29 7.48 -6.33
CA ASN A 199 -28.61 6.09 -6.02
C ASN A 199 -29.96 5.67 -6.63
N ASN A 200 -30.92 6.59 -6.71
CA ASN A 200 -32.26 6.29 -7.20
C ASN A 200 -32.44 6.43 -8.72
N ASN A 201 -31.75 7.37 -9.39
CA ASN A 201 -32.10 7.76 -10.76
C ASN A 201 -31.13 7.31 -11.87
N GLY A 202 -29.88 6.93 -11.55
CA GLY A 202 -28.89 6.56 -12.56
C GLY A 202 -28.36 7.77 -13.34
N TYR A 203 -27.18 8.25 -12.98
CA TYR A 203 -26.90 9.68 -13.12
C TYR A 203 -26.03 10.04 -14.32
N THR A 204 -26.66 10.26 -15.48
CA THR A 204 -26.03 10.88 -16.67
C THR A 204 -26.57 12.28 -16.98
N GLN A 205 -27.75 12.67 -16.47
CA GLN A 205 -28.45 13.89 -16.92
C GLN A 205 -27.93 15.23 -16.37
N LYS A 206 -27.11 15.23 -15.30
CA LYS A 206 -26.55 16.46 -14.69
C LYS A 206 -25.00 16.53 -14.81
N GLY A 207 -24.42 15.82 -15.78
CA GLY A 207 -23.00 15.93 -16.16
C GLY A 207 -21.99 15.17 -15.28
N TYR A 208 -22.46 14.29 -14.39
CA TYR A 208 -21.59 13.35 -13.66
C TYR A 208 -21.44 12.02 -14.41
N LYS A 209 -20.34 11.32 -14.14
CA LYS A 209 -20.13 9.91 -14.43
C LYS A 209 -19.78 9.17 -13.14
N VAL A 210 -20.49 8.10 -12.83
CA VAL A 210 -20.25 7.30 -11.61
C VAL A 210 -19.26 6.18 -11.92
N LEU A 211 -18.12 6.16 -11.23
CA LEU A 211 -17.19 5.04 -11.24
C LEU A 211 -17.40 4.22 -9.97
N ASP A 212 -17.88 2.99 -10.14
CA ASP A 212 -18.01 2.05 -9.03
C ASP A 212 -16.69 1.30 -8.86
N VAL A 213 -15.96 1.64 -7.80
CA VAL A 213 -14.57 1.20 -7.60
C VAL A 213 -14.45 -0.06 -6.73
N ARG A 214 -15.58 -0.71 -6.45
CA ARG A 214 -15.67 -2.00 -5.74
C ARG A 214 -15.24 -3.16 -6.66
N ASP A 215 -15.05 -4.33 -6.06
CA ASP A 215 -14.81 -5.55 -6.82
C ASP A 215 -15.97 -5.89 -7.75
N ALA A 216 -15.66 -6.51 -8.89
CA ALA A 216 -16.65 -6.86 -9.92
C ALA A 216 -17.79 -7.77 -9.38
N ALA A 217 -17.54 -8.58 -8.35
CA ALA A 217 -18.57 -9.44 -7.75
C ALA A 217 -19.61 -8.64 -6.95
N LYS A 218 -19.21 -7.62 -6.19
CA LYS A 218 -20.17 -6.69 -5.55
C LYS A 218 -20.93 -5.86 -6.57
N TYR A 219 -20.26 -5.38 -7.63
CA TYR A 219 -20.89 -4.64 -8.71
C TYR A 219 -21.97 -5.48 -9.42
N ALA A 220 -21.67 -6.74 -9.72
CA ALA A 220 -22.61 -7.66 -10.38
C ALA A 220 -23.85 -7.97 -9.52
N LYS A 221 -23.72 -8.00 -8.18
CA LYS A 221 -24.86 -8.15 -7.26
C LYS A 221 -25.79 -6.94 -7.29
N ALA A 222 -25.24 -5.74 -7.17
CA ALA A 222 -25.98 -4.49 -7.25
C ALA A 222 -25.02 -3.32 -7.54
N HIS A 223 -25.42 -2.40 -8.40
CA HIS A 223 -24.68 -1.17 -8.70
C HIS A 223 -25.62 0.00 -9.02
N ILE A 224 -25.08 1.22 -8.96
CA ILE A 224 -25.83 2.43 -9.37
C ILE A 224 -26.07 2.34 -10.89
N PRO A 225 -27.31 2.54 -11.40
CA PRO A 225 -27.56 2.44 -12.84
C PRO A 225 -26.70 3.41 -13.66
N ALA A 226 -26.20 2.93 -14.80
CA ALA A 226 -25.24 3.64 -15.67
C ALA A 226 -23.88 4.01 -15.03
N SER A 227 -23.55 3.48 -13.84
CA SER A 227 -22.16 3.50 -13.34
C SER A 227 -21.26 2.57 -14.17
N VAL A 228 -19.94 2.75 -14.03
CA VAL A 228 -18.92 1.92 -14.69
C VAL A 228 -18.08 1.23 -13.62
N ASN A 229 -18.07 -0.10 -13.60
CA ASN A 229 -17.19 -0.82 -12.68
C ASN A 229 -15.72 -0.57 -13.05
N THR A 230 -14.97 -0.14 -12.04
CA THR A 230 -13.58 0.29 -12.15
C THR A 230 -12.81 -0.32 -10.97
N ASP A 231 -12.76 -1.64 -10.91
CA ASP A 231 -12.32 -2.45 -9.77
C ASP A 231 -10.95 -2.02 -9.19
N MET A 232 -10.95 -1.34 -8.04
CA MET A 232 -9.75 -0.92 -7.30
C MET A 232 -9.32 -1.92 -6.21
N VAL A 233 -9.99 -3.07 -6.11
CA VAL A 233 -9.64 -4.17 -5.19
C VAL A 233 -8.57 -5.04 -5.83
N ASN A 234 -8.80 -5.46 -7.07
CA ASN A 234 -7.93 -6.36 -7.82
C ASN A 234 -6.80 -5.62 -8.56
N ASN A 235 -6.98 -4.33 -8.89
CA ASN A 235 -5.90 -3.47 -9.39
C ASN A 235 -5.15 -2.84 -8.20
N GLN A 236 -4.03 -3.45 -7.78
CA GLN A 236 -3.36 -3.08 -6.53
C GLN A 236 -2.22 -2.06 -6.67
N ASP A 237 -1.56 -1.98 -7.82
CA ASP A 237 -0.49 -1.01 -8.09
C ASP A 237 -1.00 0.21 -8.89
N ALA A 238 -0.23 1.30 -8.86
CA ALA A 238 -0.62 2.56 -9.47
C ALA A 238 -0.73 2.50 -11.01
N ALA A 239 -0.03 1.59 -11.69
CA ALA A 239 -0.09 1.47 -13.14
C ALA A 239 -1.32 0.66 -13.58
N SER A 240 -1.66 -0.43 -12.89
CA SER A 240 -2.91 -1.16 -13.13
C SER A 240 -4.14 -0.30 -12.79
N GLN A 241 -4.10 0.45 -11.69
CA GLN A 241 -5.15 1.42 -11.32
C GLN A 241 -5.35 2.49 -12.38
N LYS A 242 -4.26 3.15 -12.81
CA LYS A 242 -4.30 4.16 -13.89
C LYS A 242 -4.81 3.58 -15.21
N LYS A 243 -4.46 2.33 -15.55
CA LYS A 243 -4.96 1.64 -16.76
C LYS A 243 -6.46 1.36 -16.67
N ALA A 244 -6.95 0.85 -15.54
CA ALA A 244 -8.36 0.53 -15.32
C ALA A 244 -9.23 1.81 -15.39
N VAL A 245 -8.88 2.84 -14.61
CA VAL A 245 -9.55 4.15 -14.67
C VAL A 245 -9.44 4.77 -16.06
N GLY A 246 -8.25 4.76 -16.67
CA GLY A 246 -8.02 5.29 -18.02
C GLY A 246 -8.82 4.59 -19.11
N THR A 247 -9.22 3.34 -18.88
CA THR A 247 -10.17 2.61 -19.75
C THR A 247 -11.59 3.09 -19.50
N ALA A 248 -11.99 3.18 -18.23
CA ALA A 248 -13.32 3.62 -17.82
C ALA A 248 -13.66 5.06 -18.25
N VAL A 249 -12.68 5.96 -18.33
CA VAL A 249 -12.87 7.39 -18.69
C VAL A 249 -12.44 7.76 -20.12
N LYS A 250 -12.13 6.77 -20.97
CA LYS A 250 -11.60 7.02 -22.30
C LYS A 250 -12.66 7.68 -23.20
N GLY A 251 -12.37 8.90 -23.66
CA GLY A 251 -13.25 9.65 -24.57
C GLY A 251 -14.38 10.40 -23.88
N ASP A 252 -14.36 10.48 -22.55
CA ASP A 252 -15.29 11.34 -21.79
C ASP A 252 -15.06 12.82 -22.11
N ASP A 253 -16.11 13.63 -21.92
CA ASP A 253 -16.04 15.07 -22.12
C ASP A 253 -15.03 15.72 -21.16
N PRO A 254 -14.19 16.67 -21.61
CA PRO A 254 -13.19 17.32 -20.75
C PRO A 254 -13.76 18.01 -19.50
N ALA A 255 -15.04 18.38 -19.48
CA ALA A 255 -15.75 18.95 -18.34
C ALA A 255 -16.49 17.91 -17.47
N THR A 256 -16.51 16.62 -17.85
CA THR A 256 -17.12 15.54 -17.04
C THR A 256 -16.62 15.59 -15.59
N LYS A 257 -17.55 15.47 -14.66
CA LYS A 257 -17.27 15.32 -13.24
C LYS A 257 -17.46 13.85 -12.83
N TYR A 258 -16.59 13.33 -11.98
CA TYR A 258 -16.57 11.91 -11.60
C TYR A 258 -17.05 11.74 -10.17
N ILE A 259 -17.96 10.79 -9.96
CA ILE A 259 -18.39 10.36 -8.62
C ILE A 259 -17.80 8.98 -8.37
N LEU A 260 -17.05 8.84 -7.28
CA LEU A 260 -16.42 7.60 -6.87
C LEU A 260 -17.31 6.89 -5.85
N ALA A 261 -17.87 5.75 -6.25
CA ALA A 261 -18.70 4.89 -5.40
C ALA A 261 -17.86 3.71 -4.91
N CYS A 262 -17.47 3.71 -3.64
CA CYS A 262 -16.71 2.64 -2.98
C CYS A 262 -17.51 2.02 -1.82
N ASN A 263 -17.02 0.93 -1.24
CA ASN A 263 -17.50 0.47 0.07
C ASN A 263 -17.26 1.56 1.14
N SER A 264 -17.83 1.39 2.34
CA SER A 264 -17.56 2.28 3.48
C SER A 264 -16.04 2.42 3.74
N GLY A 265 -15.59 3.66 4.02
CA GLY A 265 -14.19 3.94 4.39
C GLY A 265 -13.28 4.55 3.30
N ASN A 266 -13.80 4.90 2.11
CA ASN A 266 -13.17 5.76 1.09
C ASN A 266 -11.81 5.31 0.49
N SER A 267 -11.24 4.18 0.93
CA SER A 267 -9.88 3.75 0.55
C SER A 267 -9.76 3.34 -0.92
N LEU A 268 -10.79 2.71 -1.49
CA LEU A 268 -10.86 2.36 -2.91
C LEU A 268 -11.11 3.59 -3.78
N ALA A 269 -11.97 4.51 -3.32
CA ALA A 269 -12.19 5.78 -4.00
C ALA A 269 -10.90 6.61 -4.05
N GLN A 270 -10.09 6.63 -3.00
CA GLN A 270 -8.80 7.33 -3.04
C GLN A 270 -7.85 6.79 -4.12
N LYS A 271 -7.82 5.48 -4.37
CA LYS A 271 -7.02 4.90 -5.47
C LYS A 271 -7.49 5.39 -6.84
N ALA A 272 -8.81 5.41 -7.07
CA ALA A 272 -9.38 5.88 -8.31
C ALA A 272 -9.21 7.40 -8.49
N HIS A 273 -9.35 8.18 -7.41
CA HIS A 273 -9.03 9.61 -7.39
C HIS A 273 -7.58 9.86 -7.82
N ASP A 274 -6.62 9.18 -7.20
CA ASP A 274 -5.20 9.31 -7.55
C ASP A 274 -4.91 8.95 -9.01
N ALA A 275 -5.59 7.94 -9.54
CA ALA A 275 -5.51 7.55 -10.94
C ALA A 275 -6.13 8.60 -11.88
N LEU A 276 -7.26 9.22 -11.52
CA LEU A 276 -7.89 10.33 -12.26
C LEU A 276 -6.98 11.57 -12.29
N ILE A 277 -6.41 11.98 -11.15
CA ILE A 277 -5.41 13.05 -11.08
C ILE A 277 -4.19 12.71 -11.96
N ALA A 278 -3.71 11.47 -11.92
CA ALA A 278 -2.60 11.01 -12.74
C ALA A 278 -2.94 10.93 -14.25
N LEU A 279 -4.22 11.03 -14.63
CA LEU A 279 -4.71 11.16 -16.01
C LEU A 279 -4.98 12.62 -16.42
N GLY A 280 -4.80 13.59 -15.51
CA GLY A 280 -5.00 15.02 -15.79
C GLY A 280 -6.42 15.54 -15.48
N VAL A 281 -7.25 14.76 -14.79
CA VAL A 281 -8.52 15.26 -14.24
C VAL A 281 -8.23 16.20 -13.07
N SER A 282 -8.99 17.29 -12.96
CA SER A 282 -8.84 18.26 -11.88
C SER A 282 -9.59 17.82 -10.62
N GLU A 283 -9.04 18.09 -9.44
CA GLU A 283 -9.53 17.58 -8.13
C GLU A 283 -10.95 18.07 -7.78
N ASP A 284 -11.32 19.28 -8.18
CA ASP A 284 -12.67 19.84 -8.04
C ASP A 284 -13.74 19.06 -8.83
N ARG A 285 -13.32 18.30 -9.85
CA ARG A 285 -14.20 17.43 -10.66
C ARG A 285 -14.28 16.00 -10.13
N ILE A 286 -13.62 15.66 -9.02
CA ILE A 286 -13.62 14.31 -8.46
C ILE A 286 -14.31 14.34 -7.09
N LEU A 287 -15.51 13.77 -7.04
CA LEU A 287 -16.34 13.69 -5.84
C LEU A 287 -16.39 12.26 -5.32
N ASN A 288 -16.50 12.10 -4.02
CA ASN A 288 -16.75 10.82 -3.36
C ASN A 288 -18.24 10.71 -2.98
N LEU A 289 -18.87 9.56 -3.25
CA LEU A 289 -20.24 9.30 -2.80
C LEU A 289 -20.26 9.25 -1.26
N ALA A 290 -21.01 10.14 -0.61
CA ALA A 290 -20.99 10.25 0.85
C ALA A 290 -21.54 8.98 1.51
N GLY A 291 -20.78 8.41 2.46
CA GLY A 291 -21.08 7.09 3.06
C GLY A 291 -20.65 5.88 2.21
N GLY A 292 -20.33 6.10 0.92
CA GLY A 292 -20.03 5.04 -0.04
C GLY A 292 -21.30 4.39 -0.61
N TYR A 293 -21.15 3.20 -1.18
CA TYR A 293 -22.24 2.31 -1.56
C TYR A 293 -22.87 1.76 -0.28
N LEU A 294 -23.85 2.48 0.25
CA LEU A 294 -24.29 2.35 1.64
C LEU A 294 -25.03 1.05 1.99
N ASN A 295 -25.67 0.39 1.02
CA ASN A 295 -26.44 -0.84 1.25
C ASN A 295 -26.19 -1.86 0.14
N GLU A 296 -25.94 -3.12 0.52
CA GLU A 296 -26.07 -4.26 -0.40
C GLU A 296 -27.56 -4.46 -0.82
N ASP A 297 -28.50 -3.84 -0.09
CA ASP A 297 -29.95 -3.79 -0.33
C ASP A 297 -30.41 -2.68 -1.30
N LEU A 298 -29.52 -2.06 -2.09
CA LEU A 298 -29.95 -1.09 -3.12
C LEU A 298 -30.74 -1.81 -4.22
N VAL A 299 -32.06 -1.82 -4.09
CA VAL A 299 -32.94 -2.52 -5.03
C VAL A 299 -33.01 -1.76 -6.36
N VAL A 300 -32.25 -2.23 -7.33
CA VAL A 300 -32.23 -1.70 -8.70
C VAL A 300 -33.57 -1.96 -9.39
N ASN A 301 -34.21 -0.91 -9.92
CA ASN A 301 -35.41 -1.06 -10.75
C ASN A 301 -35.08 -1.87 -12.01
N ASN A 302 -35.91 -2.85 -12.36
CA ASN A 302 -35.85 -3.39 -13.71
C ASN A 302 -36.33 -2.32 -14.70
N TYR A 303 -35.85 -2.39 -15.93
CA TYR A 303 -36.24 -1.47 -17.00
C TYR A 303 -36.79 -2.23 -18.17
N ILE A 304 -37.79 -1.65 -18.84
CA ILE A 304 -38.35 -2.15 -20.10
C ILE A 304 -38.36 -1.00 -21.11
N SER A 305 -37.92 -1.26 -22.35
CA SER A 305 -37.95 -0.22 -23.37
C SER A 305 -39.40 0.03 -23.85
N ALA A 306 -39.65 1.20 -24.43
CA ALA A 306 -40.95 1.51 -25.01
C ALA A 306 -41.32 0.55 -26.17
N SER A 307 -40.34 0.02 -26.92
CA SER A 307 -40.57 -1.00 -27.96
C SER A 307 -40.93 -2.36 -27.37
N ASP A 308 -40.17 -2.83 -26.37
CA ASP A 308 -40.42 -4.16 -25.77
C ASP A 308 -41.76 -4.18 -25.02
N PHE A 309 -42.09 -3.09 -24.33
CA PHE A 309 -43.39 -2.95 -23.68
C PHE A 309 -44.55 -2.93 -24.68
N LYS A 310 -44.41 -2.23 -25.83
CA LYS A 310 -45.42 -2.23 -26.90
C LYS A 310 -45.60 -3.60 -27.57
N ALA A 311 -44.60 -4.48 -27.52
CA ALA A 311 -44.71 -5.84 -28.04
C ALA A 311 -45.51 -6.79 -27.13
N ALA A 312 -45.62 -6.50 -25.83
CA ALA A 312 -46.31 -7.36 -24.86
C ALA A 312 -47.02 -6.59 -23.72
N PRO A 313 -47.88 -5.59 -24.01
CA PRO A 313 -48.43 -4.70 -22.97
C PRO A 313 -49.37 -5.42 -21.99
N ALA A 314 -50.13 -6.43 -22.47
CA ALA A 314 -51.08 -7.19 -21.66
C ALA A 314 -50.43 -8.03 -20.53
N GLY A 315 -49.10 -8.21 -20.53
CA GLY A 315 -48.36 -8.90 -19.47
C GLY A 315 -48.15 -8.07 -18.20
N TYR A 316 -48.61 -6.81 -18.17
CA TYR A 316 -48.30 -5.86 -17.11
C TYR A 316 -49.50 -4.98 -16.73
N GLN A 317 -49.64 -4.66 -15.44
CA GLN A 317 -50.42 -3.51 -15.01
C GLN A 317 -49.57 -2.25 -15.17
N VAL A 318 -50.00 -1.33 -16.02
CA VAL A 318 -49.37 0.00 -16.11
C VAL A 318 -49.82 0.85 -14.93
N ILE A 319 -48.86 1.42 -14.20
CA ILE A 319 -49.11 2.48 -13.21
C ILE A 319 -48.47 3.76 -13.74
N ASP A 320 -49.30 4.77 -13.98
CA ASP A 320 -48.83 6.10 -14.34
C ASP A 320 -48.51 6.90 -13.09
N CYS A 321 -47.22 7.15 -12.85
CA CYS A 321 -46.74 7.89 -11.68
C CYS A 321 -46.75 9.41 -11.88
N ARG A 322 -47.17 9.93 -13.06
CA ARG A 322 -47.32 11.38 -13.31
C ARG A 322 -48.43 11.99 -12.43
N LYS A 323 -48.48 13.32 -12.38
CA LYS A 323 -49.56 14.06 -11.72
C LYS A 323 -50.92 13.63 -12.28
N ALA A 324 -51.94 13.53 -11.41
CA ALA A 324 -53.29 13.12 -11.81
C ALA A 324 -53.86 14.00 -12.96
N ALA A 325 -53.56 15.30 -12.93
CA ALA A 325 -53.97 16.25 -13.96
C ALA A 325 -53.32 16.01 -15.34
N ASP A 326 -52.18 15.32 -15.42
CA ASP A 326 -51.53 14.98 -16.70
C ASP A 326 -51.95 13.60 -17.20
N PHE A 327 -52.17 12.64 -16.29
CA PHE A 327 -52.84 11.37 -16.60
C PHE A 327 -54.25 11.57 -17.19
N ALA A 328 -54.99 12.56 -16.67
CA ALA A 328 -56.32 12.90 -17.18
C ALA A 328 -56.32 13.53 -18.60
N LYS A 329 -55.18 14.07 -19.06
CA LYS A 329 -55.04 14.62 -20.43
C LYS A 329 -54.72 13.52 -21.43
N ASN A 330 -53.80 12.63 -21.07
CA ASN A 330 -53.46 11.46 -21.85
C ASN A 330 -52.89 10.36 -20.95
N SER A 331 -53.10 9.11 -21.31
CA SER A 331 -52.59 7.95 -20.59
C SER A 331 -52.47 6.74 -21.52
N ILE A 332 -51.76 5.71 -21.06
CA ILE A 332 -51.77 4.41 -21.74
C ILE A 332 -53.10 3.73 -21.40
N GLU A 333 -53.75 3.12 -22.40
CA GLU A 333 -55.00 2.38 -22.20
C GLU A 333 -54.85 1.31 -21.11
N GLY A 334 -55.81 1.22 -20.19
CA GLY A 334 -55.78 0.31 -19.04
C GLY A 334 -54.80 0.70 -17.91
N ALA A 335 -54.09 1.82 -18.02
CA ALA A 335 -53.25 2.32 -16.93
C ALA A 335 -54.07 2.86 -15.76
N VAL A 336 -53.55 2.69 -14.54
CA VAL A 336 -54.06 3.33 -13.32
C VAL A 336 -53.11 4.45 -12.90
N ASN A 337 -53.63 5.56 -12.38
CA ASN A 337 -52.77 6.64 -11.86
C ASN A 337 -52.38 6.39 -10.41
N ALA A 338 -51.12 6.65 -10.09
CA ALA A 338 -50.63 6.80 -8.73
C ALA A 338 -49.78 8.07 -8.67
N ASP A 339 -50.40 9.23 -8.39
CA ASP A 339 -49.70 10.51 -8.38
C ASP A 339 -48.57 10.53 -7.33
N MET A 340 -47.32 10.56 -7.80
CA MET A 340 -46.11 10.59 -6.96
C MET A 340 -45.59 12.02 -6.70
N ASP A 341 -46.34 13.07 -7.03
CA ASP A 341 -45.84 14.46 -6.91
C ASP A 341 -45.54 14.88 -5.47
N ALA A 342 -46.32 14.40 -4.50
CA ALA A 342 -46.02 14.57 -3.08
C ALA A 342 -44.67 13.97 -2.68
N ALA A 343 -44.30 12.81 -3.26
CA ALA A 343 -43.01 12.17 -2.99
C ALA A 343 -41.84 12.90 -3.67
N VAL A 344 -42.07 13.40 -4.88
CA VAL A 344 -41.06 14.12 -5.67
C VAL A 344 -40.79 15.52 -5.11
N SER A 345 -41.83 16.26 -4.74
CA SER A 345 -41.73 17.62 -4.21
C SER A 345 -41.11 17.67 -2.81
N SER A 346 -41.46 16.70 -1.94
CA SER A 346 -40.88 16.58 -0.59
C SER A 346 -39.50 15.90 -0.57
N SER A 347 -39.05 15.33 -1.69
CA SER A 347 -37.89 14.42 -1.77
C SER A 347 -37.98 13.19 -0.84
N ASN A 348 -39.19 12.83 -0.37
CA ASN A 348 -39.46 11.62 0.41
C ASN A 348 -40.24 10.61 -0.45
N PRO A 349 -39.65 9.49 -0.89
CA PRO A 349 -40.36 8.51 -1.72
C PRO A 349 -41.63 7.96 -1.05
N LEU A 350 -41.67 7.89 0.29
CA LEU A 350 -42.80 7.37 1.08
C LEU A 350 -43.64 8.50 1.70
N ALA A 351 -43.74 9.67 1.05
CA ALA A 351 -44.67 10.72 1.44
C ALA A 351 -46.11 10.16 1.50
N GLU A 352 -46.84 10.48 2.58
CA GLU A 352 -48.12 9.82 2.93
C GLU A 352 -49.13 9.76 1.77
N THR A 353 -49.33 10.88 1.07
CA THR A 353 -50.20 10.97 -0.11
C THR A 353 -49.75 10.06 -1.25
N ALA A 354 -48.44 9.97 -1.51
CA ALA A 354 -47.89 9.10 -2.55
C ALA A 354 -48.03 7.62 -2.16
N ALA A 355 -47.78 7.26 -0.90
CA ALA A 355 -47.97 5.91 -0.39
C ALA A 355 -49.44 5.47 -0.47
N ALA A 356 -50.38 6.36 -0.12
CA ALA A 356 -51.82 6.11 -0.28
C ALA A 356 -52.21 5.93 -1.75
N ASN A 357 -51.73 6.80 -2.66
CA ASN A 357 -51.98 6.69 -4.09
C ASN A 357 -51.49 5.37 -4.68
N MET A 358 -50.27 4.92 -4.32
CA MET A 358 -49.75 3.63 -4.80
C MET A 358 -50.53 2.44 -4.23
N LYS A 359 -50.88 2.48 -2.94
CA LYS A 359 -51.70 1.44 -2.30
C LYS A 359 -53.05 1.28 -2.98
N ASN A 360 -53.67 2.38 -3.39
CA ASN A 360 -54.93 2.36 -4.15
C ASN A 360 -54.73 1.77 -5.55
N ALA A 361 -53.66 2.14 -6.26
CA ALA A 361 -53.37 1.68 -7.62
C ALA A 361 -53.14 0.15 -7.74
N ILE A 362 -52.62 -0.50 -6.67
CA ILE A 362 -52.45 -1.96 -6.63
C ILE A 362 -53.56 -2.72 -5.92
N SER A 363 -54.60 -2.03 -5.43
CA SER A 363 -55.69 -2.67 -4.70
C SER A 363 -56.42 -3.69 -5.58
N GLY A 364 -56.66 -4.89 -5.05
CA GLY A 364 -57.34 -5.99 -5.75
C GLY A 364 -56.53 -6.68 -6.86
N LYS A 365 -55.24 -6.35 -7.04
CA LYS A 365 -54.37 -7.03 -8.02
C LYS A 365 -53.86 -8.38 -7.50
N ALA A 366 -53.62 -9.33 -8.41
CA ALA A 366 -53.06 -10.64 -8.07
C ALA A 366 -51.62 -10.52 -7.54
N LYS A 367 -51.21 -11.45 -6.66
CA LYS A 367 -49.91 -11.36 -5.97
C LYS A 367 -48.71 -11.41 -6.93
N ASP A 368 -48.84 -12.10 -8.05
CA ASP A 368 -47.85 -12.28 -9.12
C ASP A 368 -47.92 -11.21 -10.22
N THR A 369 -48.84 -10.24 -10.12
CA THR A 369 -48.96 -9.12 -11.08
C THR A 369 -47.62 -8.44 -11.31
N LYS A 370 -47.24 -8.25 -12.57
CA LYS A 370 -46.09 -7.42 -12.96
C LYS A 370 -46.55 -6.00 -13.25
N TYR A 371 -45.75 -5.02 -12.84
CA TYR A 371 -46.06 -3.60 -12.93
C TYR A 371 -45.07 -2.88 -13.85
N VAL A 372 -45.59 -2.04 -14.74
CA VAL A 372 -44.79 -1.10 -15.54
C VAL A 372 -45.10 0.31 -15.07
N LEU A 373 -44.07 1.00 -14.58
CA LEU A 373 -44.16 2.34 -14.01
C LEU A 373 -43.83 3.38 -15.08
N LEU A 374 -44.79 4.26 -15.36
CA LEU A 374 -44.67 5.38 -16.29
C LEU A 374 -44.35 6.69 -15.54
N CYS A 375 -43.54 7.54 -16.15
CA CYS A 375 -43.17 8.87 -15.67
C CYS A 375 -43.15 9.82 -16.88
N TYR A 376 -43.05 11.14 -16.69
CA TYR A 376 -42.89 12.11 -17.79
C TYR A 376 -41.67 11.78 -18.68
N SER A 377 -40.50 11.83 -18.06
CA SER A 377 -39.18 11.49 -18.58
C SER A 377 -38.21 11.38 -17.40
N GLY A 378 -37.02 10.79 -17.58
CA GLY A 378 -35.97 10.76 -16.53
C GLY A 378 -36.33 9.97 -15.26
N ASN A 379 -37.35 9.10 -15.33
CA ASN A 379 -37.70 8.06 -14.34
C ASN A 379 -38.05 8.50 -12.90
N ARG A 380 -37.83 9.76 -12.50
CA ARG A 380 -37.96 10.23 -11.10
C ARG A 380 -39.27 9.84 -10.40
N TYR A 381 -40.43 10.06 -11.04
CA TYR A 381 -41.73 9.68 -10.45
C TYR A 381 -41.91 8.15 -10.43
N ALA A 382 -41.46 7.44 -11.47
CA ALA A 382 -41.50 5.97 -11.52
C ALA A 382 -40.59 5.33 -10.45
N ASN A 383 -39.45 5.94 -10.14
CA ASN A 383 -38.54 5.46 -9.09
C ASN A 383 -39.14 5.65 -7.69
N ALA A 384 -39.85 6.76 -7.44
CA ALA A 384 -40.67 6.91 -6.24
C ALA A 384 -41.81 5.87 -6.19
N GLY A 385 -42.45 5.58 -7.33
CA GLY A 385 -43.45 4.52 -7.44
C GLY A 385 -42.90 3.13 -7.09
N ALA A 386 -41.71 2.79 -7.59
CA ALA A 386 -41.04 1.51 -7.31
C ALA A 386 -40.71 1.34 -5.81
N ALA A 387 -40.28 2.42 -5.15
CA ALA A 387 -40.07 2.41 -3.70
C ALA A 387 -41.36 2.13 -2.92
N ASN A 388 -42.48 2.74 -3.32
CA ASN A 388 -43.78 2.46 -2.70
C ASN A 388 -44.25 1.02 -2.94
N LEU A 389 -44.11 0.48 -4.16
CA LEU A 389 -44.46 -0.92 -4.46
C LEU A 389 -43.70 -1.91 -3.56
N ARG A 390 -42.39 -1.69 -3.35
CA ARG A 390 -41.59 -2.52 -2.44
C ARG A 390 -42.01 -2.38 -0.98
N ALA A 391 -42.32 -1.15 -0.54
CA ALA A 391 -42.83 -0.90 0.81
C ALA A 391 -44.21 -1.58 1.04
N LEU A 392 -44.97 -1.83 -0.03
CA LEU A 392 -46.21 -2.59 -0.03
C LEU A 392 -46.01 -4.10 -0.24
N GLY A 393 -44.76 -4.59 -0.29
CA GLY A 393 -44.41 -6.01 -0.36
C GLY A 393 -44.36 -6.63 -1.77
N VAL A 394 -44.40 -5.82 -2.83
CA VAL A 394 -44.22 -6.31 -4.21
C VAL A 394 -42.75 -6.65 -4.45
N SER A 395 -42.47 -7.84 -5.02
CA SER A 395 -41.11 -8.29 -5.28
C SER A 395 -40.48 -7.53 -6.45
N ASN A 396 -39.16 -7.35 -6.42
CA ASN A 396 -38.50 -6.47 -7.38
C ASN A 396 -38.58 -6.96 -8.82
N ASP A 397 -38.52 -8.27 -9.05
CA ASP A 397 -38.69 -8.93 -10.35
C ASP A 397 -40.08 -8.73 -10.98
N GLN A 398 -41.04 -8.20 -10.20
CA GLN A 398 -42.35 -7.77 -10.68
C GLN A 398 -42.39 -6.29 -11.06
N ILE A 399 -41.38 -5.48 -10.74
CA ILE A 399 -41.38 -4.02 -10.88
C ILE A 399 -40.46 -3.60 -12.03
N PHE A 400 -41.04 -2.97 -13.06
CA PHE A 400 -40.35 -2.47 -14.23
C PHE A 400 -40.63 -0.98 -14.42
N VAL A 401 -39.61 -0.20 -14.79
CA VAL A 401 -39.76 1.21 -15.15
C VAL A 401 -39.69 1.35 -16.67
N LEU A 402 -40.65 2.06 -17.28
CA LEU A 402 -40.65 2.30 -18.72
C LEU A 402 -39.53 3.29 -19.09
N THR A 403 -38.51 2.81 -19.80
CA THR A 403 -37.35 3.61 -20.18
C THR A 403 -37.77 4.82 -21.03
N GLY A 404 -37.47 6.02 -20.53
CA GLY A 404 -37.78 7.28 -21.22
C GLY A 404 -39.19 7.82 -20.98
N GLY A 405 -40.05 7.06 -20.28
CA GLY A 405 -41.38 7.52 -19.85
C GLY A 405 -42.38 7.79 -20.98
N ALA A 406 -43.39 8.60 -20.68
CA ALA A 406 -44.47 9.03 -21.58
C ALA A 406 -43.93 9.54 -22.92
N LYS A 407 -42.87 10.36 -22.88
CA LYS A 407 -42.21 10.89 -24.08
C LYS A 407 -41.66 9.80 -25.00
N ALA A 408 -41.09 8.73 -24.46
CA ALA A 408 -40.57 7.61 -25.26
C ALA A 408 -41.68 6.65 -25.71
N TYR A 409 -42.80 6.58 -24.99
CA TYR A 409 -43.98 5.84 -25.42
C TYR A 409 -44.74 6.56 -26.55
N GLY A 410 -44.73 7.90 -26.59
CA GLY A 410 -45.45 8.72 -27.56
C GLY A 410 -46.73 9.35 -27.01
N LEU A 411 -46.73 9.71 -25.72
CA LEU A 411 -47.74 10.54 -25.03
C LEU A 411 -47.19 11.95 -24.78
#